data_AF-A0A6M7WG94-F1
#
_entry.id   AF-A0A6M7WG94-F1
#
_cell.length_a   1.000
_cell.length_b   1.000
_cell.length_c   1.000
_cell.angle_alpha   90.00
_cell.angle_beta   90.00
_cell.angle_gamma   90.00
#
_symmetry.space_group_name_H-M   'P 1'
#
loop_
_entity.id
_entity.type
_entity.pdbx_description
1 polymer ?
#
loop_
_entity_poly.entity_id
_entity_poly.type
_entity_poly.pdbx_seq_one_letter_code
_entity_poly.pdbx_strand_id
1 'polypeptide(L)' 'MSNSEAARSDALGTRVAALEARMQQARITMSEMKTFQKVAAMMEDGQGSIDGDDLIAASFVTGTLLDKETP' A
#
# COMPACT_ATOMS: atom_id res chain seq x y z
N MET A 1 6.31 -27.89 -16.05
CA MET A 1 5.98 -27.08 -14.86
C MET A 1 6.49 -27.80 -13.64
N SER A 2 7.32 -27.15 -12.83
CA SER A 2 7.95 -27.80 -11.68
C SER A 2 7.02 -27.74 -10.46
N ASN A 3 7.04 -28.77 -9.60
CA ASN A 3 6.21 -28.86 -8.39
C ASN A 3 6.40 -27.65 -7.43
N SER A 4 7.55 -26.96 -7.54
CA SER A 4 7.87 -25.74 -6.79
C SER A 4 7.13 -24.48 -7.25
N GLU A 5 6.79 -24.36 -8.54
CA GLU A 5 6.00 -23.23 -9.04
C GLU A 5 4.53 -23.32 -8.60
N ALA A 6 3.97 -24.53 -8.60
CA ALA A 6 2.61 -24.78 -8.12
C ALA A 6 2.46 -24.45 -6.63
N ALA A 7 3.38 -24.93 -5.78
CA ALA A 7 3.36 -24.61 -4.35
C ALA A 7 3.59 -23.11 -4.04
N ARG A 8 4.38 -22.42 -4.87
CA ARG A 8 4.60 -20.96 -4.74
C ARG A 8 3.37 -20.16 -5.18
N SER A 9 2.63 -20.68 -6.16
CA SER A 9 1.35 -20.12 -6.61
C SER A 9 0.28 -20.21 -5.53
N ASP A 10 0.19 -21.34 -4.81
CA ASP A 10 -0.77 -21.51 -3.71
C ASP A 10 -0.46 -20.59 -2.51
N ALA A 11 0.83 -20.43 -2.19
CA ALA A 11 1.28 -19.50 -1.16
C ALA A 11 0.99 -18.04 -1.53
N LEU A 12 1.13 -17.67 -2.80
CA LEU A 12 0.78 -16.34 -3.29
C LEU A 12 -0.73 -16.11 -3.20
N GLY A 13 -1.55 -17.06 -3.64
CA GLY A 13 -3.01 -16.97 -3.54
C GLY A 13 -3.48 -16.78 -2.10
N THR A 14 -2.89 -17.52 -1.15
CA THR A 14 -3.17 -17.37 0.28
C THR A 14 -2.82 -15.98 0.81
N ARG A 15 -1.67 -15.44 0.39
CA ARG A 15 -1.23 -14.09 0.80
C ARG A 15 -2.13 -13.00 0.22
N VAL A 16 -2.55 -13.13 -1.04
CA VAL A 16 -3.47 -12.19 -1.69
C VAL A 16 -4.82 -12.20 -0.97
N ALA A 17 -5.40 -13.37 -0.70
CA ALA A 17 -6.67 -13.48 0.03
C ALA A 17 -6.59 -12.88 1.44
N ALA A 18 -5.48 -13.12 2.16
CA ALA A 18 -5.26 -12.51 3.48
C ALA A 18 -5.12 -10.98 3.42
N LEU A 19 -4.47 -10.45 2.38
CA LEU A 19 -4.36 -9.01 2.16
C LEU A 19 -5.72 -8.39 1.83
N GLU A 20 -6.50 -9.02 0.95
CA GLU A 20 -7.85 -8.58 0.61
C GLU A 20 -8.76 -8.55 1.84
N ALA A 21 -8.73 -9.58 2.69
CA ALA A 21 -9.49 -9.61 3.94
C ALA A 21 -9.13 -8.44 4.88
N ARG A 22 -7.83 -8.12 5.00
CA ARG A 22 -7.36 -6.98 5.80
C ARG A 22 -7.80 -5.64 5.22
N MET A 23 -7.74 -5.49 3.89
CA MET A 23 -8.23 -4.29 3.21
C MET A 23 -9.73 -4.08 3.46
N GLN A 24 -10.53 -5.15 3.34
CA GLN A 24 -11.97 -5.10 3.62
C GLN A 24 -12.25 -4.73 5.08
N GLN A 25 -11.53 -5.33 6.03
CA GLN A 25 -11.67 -5.01 7.45
C GLN A 25 -11.34 -3.55 7.76
N ALA A 26 -10.34 -3.00 7.07
CA ALA A 26 -9.95 -1.60 7.18
C ALA A 26 -10.80 -0.64 6.32
N ARG A 27 -11.80 -1.16 5.58
CA ARG A 27 -12.63 -0.41 4.62
C ARG A 27 -11.83 0.30 3.52
N ILE A 28 -10.66 -0.23 3.18
CA ILE A 28 -9.80 0.30 2.12
C ILE A 28 -10.41 -0.09 0.77
N THR A 29 -10.79 0.93 -0.01
CA THR A 29 -11.31 0.81 -1.35
C THR A 29 -10.21 0.55 -2.37
N MET A 30 -10.58 -0.01 -3.53
CA MET A 30 -9.66 -0.15 -4.66
C MET A 30 -9.12 1.19 -5.18
N SER A 31 -9.91 2.26 -5.08
CA SER A 31 -9.45 3.62 -5.40
C SER A 31 -8.35 4.09 -4.46
N GLU A 32 -8.49 3.88 -3.15
CA GLU A 32 -7.47 4.24 -2.16
C GLU A 32 -6.18 3.45 -2.38
N MET A 33 -6.29 2.15 -2.68
CA MET A 33 -5.12 1.32 -2.99
C MET A 33 -4.40 1.78 -4.27
N LYS A 34 -5.14 2.16 -5.31
CA LYS A 34 -4.54 2.73 -6.54
C LYS A 34 -3.86 4.06 -6.28
N THR A 35 -4.45 4.91 -5.43
CA THR A 35 -3.83 6.17 -5.03
C THR A 35 -2.56 5.92 -4.24
N PHE A 36 -2.59 4.99 -3.28
CA PHE A 36 -1.42 4.59 -2.51
C PHE A 36 -0.29 4.09 -3.43
N GLN A 37 -0.60 3.22 -4.40
CA GLN A 37 0.41 2.74 -5.36
C GLN A 37 1.05 3.87 -6.18
N LYS A 38 0.27 4.87 -6.60
CA LYS A 38 0.81 6.03 -7.33
C LYS A 38 1.75 6.87 -6.46
N VAL A 39 1.36 7.11 -5.21
CA VAL A 39 2.20 7.87 -4.26
C VAL A 39 3.47 7.08 -3.93
N ALA A 40 3.33 5.79 -3.63
CA ALA A 40 4.45 4.88 -3.39
C ALA A 40 5.44 4.87 -4.55
N ALA A 41 4.96 4.78 -5.81
CA ALA A 41 5.83 4.82 -6.99
C ALA A 41 6.53 6.17 -7.22
N MET A 42 6.00 7.26 -6.66
CA MET A 42 6.63 8.59 -6.71
C MET A 42 7.63 8.80 -5.57
N MET A 43 7.39 8.15 -4.42
CA MET A 43 8.27 8.17 -3.25
C MET A 43 9.41 7.15 -3.37
N GLU A 44 9.18 6.06 -4.09
CA GLU A 44 10.21 5.08 -4.44
C GLU A 44 11.21 5.77 -5.37
N ASP A 45 12.33 6.21 -4.81
CA ASP A 45 13.45 6.91 -5.47
C ASP A 45 14.22 6.05 -6.50
N GLY A 46 13.63 4.94 -6.94
CA GLY A 46 14.23 3.95 -7.82
C GLY A 46 14.99 2.84 -7.10
N GLN A 47 15.07 2.83 -5.77
CA GLN A 47 15.72 1.75 -5.00
C GLN A 47 14.79 0.63 -4.50
N GLY A 48 13.49 0.67 -4.79
CA GLY A 48 12.58 -0.37 -4.29
C GLY A 48 12.15 -0.20 -2.83
N SER A 49 12.52 0.92 -2.20
CA SER A 49 12.15 1.26 -0.84
C SER A 49 11.59 2.68 -0.81
N ILE A 50 10.55 2.88 -0.01
CA ILE A 50 10.10 4.21 0.40
C ILE A 50 11.03 4.65 1.54
N ASP A 51 11.59 5.85 1.50
CA ASP A 51 12.45 6.34 2.59
C ASP A 51 11.61 6.54 3.87
N GLY A 52 12.22 6.34 5.03
CA GLY A 52 11.59 6.66 6.30
C GLY A 52 11.21 8.15 6.38
N ASP A 53 12.02 9.03 5.81
CA ASP A 53 11.75 10.46 5.73
C ASP A 53 10.51 10.77 4.88
N ASP A 54 10.23 9.98 3.83
CA ASP A 54 9.00 10.12 3.02
C ASP A 54 7.75 9.79 3.84
N LEU A 55 7.81 8.76 4.70
CA LEU A 55 6.72 8.39 5.60
C LEU A 55 6.47 9.48 6.66
N ILE A 56 7.54 10.11 7.15
CA ILE A 56 7.46 11.25 8.07
C ILE A 56 6.82 12.45 7.35
N ALA A 57 7.28 12.78 6.14
CA ALA A 57 6.74 13.87 5.33
C ALA A 57 5.24 13.66 5.01
N ALA A 58 4.83 12.45 4.66
CA ALA A 58 3.42 12.09 4.44
C ALA A 58 2.53 12.39 5.65
N SER A 59 3.06 12.20 6.87
CA SER A 59 2.33 12.45 8.11
C SER A 59 2.03 13.95 8.32
N PHE A 60 2.96 14.82 7.96
CA PHE A 60 2.76 16.28 8.03
C PHE A 60 1.79 16.80 6.95
N VAL A 61 1.85 16.26 5.73
CA VAL A 61 0.91 16.63 4.67
C VAL A 61 -0.52 16.23 5.03
N THR A 62 -0.71 15.07 5.67
CA THR A 62 -2.03 14.61 6.09
C THR A 62 -2.60 15.45 7.22
N GLY A 63 -1.78 15.83 8.21
CA GLY A 63 -2.21 16.72 9.30
C GLY A 63 -2.62 18.11 8.82
N THR A 64 -1.89 18.67 7.85
CA THR A 64 -2.20 20.00 7.29
C THR A 64 -3.43 20.03 6.37
N LEU A 65 -3.77 18.92 5.73
CA LEU A 65 -5.01 18.80 4.95
C LEU A 65 -6.25 18.73 5.85
N LEU A 66 -6.17 18.00 6.97
CA LEU A 66 -7.26 17.89 7.93
C LEU A 66 -7.56 19.22 8.65
N ASP A 67 -6.53 20.00 8.98
CA ASP A 67 -6.69 21.34 9.59
C ASP A 67 -7.33 22.37 8.64
N LYS A 68 -7.23 22.15 7.32
CA LYS A 68 -7.82 23.03 6.30
C LYS A 68 -9.31 22.79 6.04
N GLU A 69 -9.86 21.69 6.54
CA GLU A 69 -11.29 21.34 6.37
C GLU A 69 -12.17 21.82 7.53
N THR A 70 -11.60 22.44 8.57
CA THR A 70 -12.34 23.18 9.60
C THR A 70 -12.32 24.69 9.30
N PRO A 71 -13.48 25.31 8.99
CA PRO A 71 -13.58 26.76 8.78
C PRO A 71 -13.44 27.57 10.07
#